data_AF-A0A0Q7XVU4-F1
#
_entry.id   AF-A0A0Q7XVU4-F1
#
_cell.length_a   1.000
_cell.length_b   1.000
_cell.length_c   1.000
_cell.angle_alpha   90.00
_cell.angle_beta   90.00
_cell.angle_gamma   90.00
#
_symmetry.space_group_name_H-M   'P 1'
#
loop_
_entity.id
_entity.type
_entity.pdbx_description
1 polymer ?
#
loop_
_entity_poly.entity_id
_entity_poly.type
_entity_poly.pdbx_seq_one_letter_code
_entity_poly.pdbx_strand_id
1 'polypeptide(L)'
;MTGSTGVWNKSIDDKVRGICDQAKADGIKIYAIAFMAPAKGKTLLEACSSGAADYYYEPTTMNQLVQTFGEIARKAAKTGTRLTN
;
A
#
# COMPACT_ATOMS: atom_id res chain seq x y z
N MET A 1 -0.94 -6.75 12.36
CA MET A 1 -1.27 -7.82 11.37
C MET A 1 -1.76 -9.06 12.09
N THR A 2 -2.54 -9.91 11.43
CA THR A 2 -3.22 -11.08 12.05
C THR A 2 -2.41 -12.38 12.04
N GLY A 3 -1.24 -12.41 11.39
CA GLY A 3 -0.39 -13.60 11.33
C GLY A 3 -1.14 -14.85 10.83
N SER A 4 -0.80 -16.02 11.36
CA SER A 4 -1.44 -17.30 11.01
C SER A 4 -2.75 -17.58 11.75
N THR A 5 -3.09 -16.79 12.76
CA THR A 5 -4.19 -17.11 13.70
C THR A 5 -5.44 -16.25 13.50
N GLY A 6 -5.42 -15.31 12.54
CA GLY A 6 -6.53 -14.38 12.31
C GLY A 6 -6.69 -13.30 13.40
N VAL A 7 -5.94 -13.38 14.50
CA VAL A 7 -5.96 -12.44 15.62
C VAL A 7 -4.87 -11.40 15.46
N TRP A 8 -5.22 -10.12 15.63
CA TRP A 8 -4.23 -9.04 15.53
C TRP A 8 -3.11 -9.22 16.56
N ASN A 9 -1.87 -9.15 16.10
CA ASN A 9 -0.66 -9.27 16.89
C ASN A 9 0.19 -8.02 16.74
N LYS A 10 0.54 -7.39 17.88
CA LYS A 10 1.33 -6.16 17.92
C LYS A 10 2.74 -6.34 17.34
N SER A 11 3.46 -7.38 17.75
CA SER A 11 4.85 -7.59 17.30
C SER A 11 4.94 -7.77 15.79
N ILE A 12 3.96 -8.48 15.19
CA ILE A 12 3.89 -8.63 13.73
C ILE A 12 3.52 -7.29 13.07
N ASP A 13 2.59 -6.52 13.66
CA ASP A 13 2.24 -5.17 13.18
C ASP A 13 3.46 -4.25 13.14
N ASP A 14 4.21 -4.19 14.25
CA ASP A 14 5.42 -3.37 14.39
C ASP A 14 6.50 -3.78 13.38
N LYS A 15 6.69 -5.09 13.18
CA LYS A 15 7.65 -5.60 12.18
C LYS A 15 7.28 -5.18 10.77
N VAL A 16 5.99 -5.26 10.39
CA VAL A 16 5.55 -4.83 9.07
C VAL A 16 5.77 -3.32 8.89
N ARG A 17 5.43 -2.52 9.90
CA ARG A 17 5.71 -1.07 9.88
C ARG A 17 7.19 -0.77 9.68
N GLY A 18 8.06 -1.44 10.44
CA GLY A 18 9.51 -1.29 10.30
C GLY A 18 10.03 -1.62 8.90
N ILE A 19 9.50 -2.68 8.26
CA ILE A 19 9.86 -3.02 6.88
C ILE A 19 9.37 -1.95 5.90
N CYS A 20 8.14 -1.45 6.06
CA CYS A 20 7.62 -0.37 5.24
C CYS A 20 8.46 0.91 5.39
N ASP A 21 8.89 1.23 6.62
CA ASP A 21 9.73 2.39 6.89
C ASP A 21 11.11 2.25 6.25
N GLN A 22 11.73 1.08 6.33
CA GLN A 22 13.00 0.81 5.64
C GLN A 22 12.84 0.92 4.12
N ALA A 23 11.80 0.32 3.53
CA ALA A 23 11.57 0.41 2.10
C ALA A 23 11.36 1.87 1.63
N LYS A 24 10.61 2.67 2.40
CA LYS A 24 10.48 4.11 2.13
C LYS A 24 11.82 4.84 2.23
N ALA A 25 12.66 4.50 3.22
CA ALA A 25 13.99 5.07 3.38
C ALA A 25 14.93 4.71 2.21
N ASP A 26 14.79 3.52 1.66
CA ASP A 26 15.51 3.05 0.47
C ASP A 26 14.98 3.66 -0.84
N GLY A 27 14.01 4.59 -0.75
CA GLY A 27 13.42 5.29 -1.90
C GLY A 27 12.33 4.51 -2.64
N ILE A 28 11.91 3.35 -2.12
CA ILE A 28 10.84 2.54 -2.71
C ILE A 28 9.49 3.23 -2.46
N LYS A 29 8.70 3.39 -3.54
CA LYS A 29 7.33 3.90 -3.46
C LYS A 29 6.35 2.75 -3.21
N ILE A 30 5.64 2.81 -2.10
CA ILE A 30 4.70 1.79 -1.64
C ILE A 30 3.29 2.28 -1.91
N TYR A 31 2.60 1.62 -2.85
CA TYR A 31 1.17 1.77 -3.07
C TYR A 31 0.42 0.74 -2.21
N ALA A 32 -0.54 1.20 -1.41
CA ALA A 32 -1.30 0.36 -0.49
C ALA A 32 -2.79 0.40 -0.85
N ILE A 33 -3.40 -0.78 -1.02
CA ILE A 33 -4.81 -0.94 -1.37
C ILE A 33 -5.51 -1.69 -0.23
N ALA A 34 -6.35 -0.98 0.52
CA ALA A 34 -7.14 -1.51 1.62
C ALA A 34 -8.50 -2.02 1.14
N PHE A 35 -8.50 -2.99 0.22
CA PHE A 35 -9.73 -3.60 -0.30
C PHE A 35 -10.46 -4.40 0.78
N MET A 36 -11.62 -3.91 1.20
CA MET A 36 -12.44 -4.52 2.25
C MET A 36 -11.66 -4.84 3.55
N ALA A 37 -10.60 -4.09 3.85
CA ALA A 37 -9.76 -4.35 5.02
C ALA A 37 -10.46 -3.90 6.33
N PRO A 38 -10.31 -4.65 7.44
CA PRO A 38 -10.79 -4.20 8.75
C PRO A 38 -10.02 -2.96 9.21
N ALA A 39 -10.56 -2.22 10.19
CA ALA A 39 -9.99 -0.95 10.66
C ALA A 39 -8.48 -1.00 10.97
N LYS A 40 -8.01 -2.06 11.65
CA LYS A 40 -6.59 -2.25 11.95
C LYS A 40 -5.74 -2.50 10.70
N GLY A 41 -6.31 -3.17 9.69
CA GLY A 41 -5.67 -3.36 8.39
C GLY A 41 -5.55 -2.05 7.63
N LYS A 42 -6.61 -1.23 7.62
CA LYS A 42 -6.59 0.11 7.02
C LYS A 42 -5.48 0.99 7.62
N THR A 43 -5.45 1.11 8.94
CA THR A 43 -4.42 1.90 9.65
C THR A 43 -2.99 1.42 9.39
N LEU A 44 -2.79 0.12 9.19
CA LEU A 44 -1.48 -0.42 8.84
C LEU A 44 -1.09 -0.07 7.41
N LEU A 45 -2.00 -0.32 6.46
CA LEU A 45 -1.78 -0.09 5.03
C LEU A 45 -1.57 1.40 4.73
N GLU A 46 -2.33 2.28 5.37
CA GLU A 46 -2.18 3.73 5.26
C GLU A 46 -0.78 4.18 5.72
N ALA A 47 -0.33 3.72 6.89
CA ALA A 47 0.99 4.04 7.41
C ALA A 47 2.15 3.45 6.58
N CYS A 48 1.91 2.30 5.94
CA CYS A 48 2.87 1.67 5.05
C CYS A 48 2.99 2.40 3.71
N SER A 49 1.94 3.07 3.25
CA SER A 49 1.93 3.80 1.98
C SER A 49 2.97 4.94 1.97
N SER A 50 3.49 5.29 0.80
CA SER A 50 4.43 6.41 0.64
C SER A 50 3.76 7.80 0.67
N GLY A 51 2.53 7.89 1.19
CA GLY A 51 1.76 9.12 1.32
C GLY A 51 0.27 8.86 1.10
N ALA A 52 -0.56 9.20 2.10
CA ALA A 52 -1.98 8.87 2.09
C ALA A 52 -2.75 9.48 0.90
N ALA A 53 -2.35 10.66 0.42
CA ALA A 53 -3.03 11.33 -0.69
C ALA A 53 -2.83 10.63 -2.06
N ASP A 54 -1.65 10.07 -2.30
CA ASP A 54 -1.24 9.61 -3.64
C ASP A 54 -1.05 8.10 -3.76
N TYR A 55 -0.82 7.43 -2.63
CA TYR A 55 -0.37 6.04 -2.57
C TYR A 55 -1.30 5.13 -1.76
N TYR A 56 -2.36 5.65 -1.15
CA TYR A 56 -3.31 4.87 -0.38
C TYR A 56 -4.69 4.86 -1.04
N TYR A 57 -5.31 3.68 -1.11
CA TYR A 57 -6.56 3.47 -1.80
C TYR A 57 -7.49 2.55 -1.00
N GLU A 58 -8.77 2.88 -0.94
CA GLU A 58 -9.80 2.08 -0.26
C GLU A 58 -10.95 1.68 -1.21
N PRO A 59 -10.70 0.85 -2.23
CA PRO A 59 -11.77 0.36 -3.08
C PRO A 59 -12.78 -0.46 -2.27
N THR A 60 -14.07 -0.27 -2.52
CA THR A 60 -15.17 -0.98 -1.85
C THR A 60 -15.84 -2.02 -2.76
N THR A 61 -15.49 -2.04 -4.04
CA THR A 61 -16.03 -2.97 -5.05
C THR A 61 -14.93 -3.57 -5.92
N MET A 62 -15.20 -4.72 -6.53
CA MET A 62 -14.24 -5.38 -7.45
C MET A 62 -13.91 -4.51 -8.67
N ASN A 63 -14.89 -3.78 -9.20
CA ASN A 63 -14.67 -2.86 -10.32
C ASN A 63 -13.69 -1.75 -9.93
N GLN A 64 -13.88 -1.15 -8.74
CA GLN A 64 -12.96 -0.15 -8.22
C GLN A 64 -11.57 -0.74 -7.96
N LEU A 65 -11.48 -1.97 -7.46
CA LEU A 65 -10.19 -2.63 -7.24
C LEU A 65 -9.39 -2.73 -8.55
N VAL A 66 -10.03 -3.20 -9.64
CA VAL A 66 -9.39 -3.27 -10.96
C VAL A 66 -9.01 -1.88 -11.48
N GLN A 67 -9.87 -0.88 -11.29
CA GLN A 67 -9.57 0.51 -11.67
C GLN A 67 -8.37 1.06 -10.90
N THR A 68 -8.31 0.84 -9.58
CA THR A 68 -7.19 1.23 -8.72
C THR A 68 -5.88 0.62 -9.19
N PHE A 69 -5.85 -0.69 -9.48
CA PHE A 69 -4.65 -1.32 -10.05
C PHE A 69 -4.25 -0.69 -11.38
N GLY A 70 -5.21 -0.38 -12.26
CA GLY A 70 -4.95 0.31 -13.53
C GLY A 70 -4.38 1.73 -13.34
N GLU A 71 -4.85 2.48 -12.35
CA GLU A 71 -4.32 3.80 -11.99
C GLU A 71 -2.88 3.72 -11.47
N ILE A 72 -2.61 2.78 -10.57
CA ILE A 72 -1.27 2.54 -10.03
C ILE A 72 -0.31 2.16 -11.17
N ALA A 73 -0.72 1.26 -12.08
CA ALA A 73 0.06 0.88 -13.24
C ALA A 73 0.39 2.09 -14.13
N ARG A 74 -0.57 2.99 -14.39
CA ARG A 74 -0.33 4.23 -15.14
C ARG A 74 0.65 5.17 -14.41
N LYS A 75 0.50 5.35 -13.09
CA LYS A 75 1.41 6.18 -12.28
C LYS A 75 2.85 5.61 -12.29
N ALA A 76 2.98 4.30 -12.11
CA ALA A 76 4.26 3.60 -12.17
C ALA A 76 4.90 3.69 -13.57
N ALA A 77 4.13 3.46 -14.64
CA ALA A 77 4.63 3.54 -16.02
C ALA A 77 5.08 4.96 -16.41
N LYS A 78 4.38 6.01 -15.93
CA LYS A 78 4.81 7.42 -16.12
C LYS A 78 6.15 7.73 -15.46
N THR A 79 6.52 7.01 -14.39
CA THR A 79 7.85 7.14 -13.79
C THR A 79 8.95 6.64 -14.74
N GLY A 80 8.60 5.76 -15.69
CA GLY A 80 9.50 5.17 -16.67
C GLY A 80 9.48 5.81 -18.07
N THR A 81 8.63 6.80 -18.36
CA THR A 81 8.66 7.53 -19.64
C THR A 81 9.87 8.47 -19.66
N ARG A 82 11.06 7.89 -19.77
CA ARG A 82 12.30 8.59 -20.09
C ARG A 82 12.21 9.00 -21.54
N LEU A 83 12.04 10.29 -21.81
CA LEU A 83 12.40 10.86 -23.10
C LEU A 83 13.92 10.74 -23.23
N THR A 84 14.38 9.69 -23.90
CA THR A 84 15.76 9.63 -24.40
C THR A 84 15.83 10.59 -25.58
N ASN A 85 16.15 11.85 -25.32
CA ASN A 85 16.55 12.81 -26.35
C ASN A 85 18.07 12.92 -26.37
#